data_AF-A0A9D4AZL4-F1
#
_entry.id   AF-A0A9D4AZL4-F1
#
_cell.length_a   1.000
_cell.length_b   1.000
_cell.length_c   1.000
_cell.angle_alpha   90.00
_cell.angle_beta   90.00
_cell.angle_gamma   90.00
#
_symmetry.space_group_name_H-M   'P 1'
#
loop_
_entity.id
_entity.type
_entity.pdbx_description
1 polymer ?
#
loop_
_entity_poly.entity_id
_entity_poly.type
_entity_poly.pdbx_seq_one_letter_code
_entity_poly.pdbx_strand_id
1 'polypeptide(L)'
;MSSFSESALEKKLSELSNSQQSVQTLSLWLIHHRKHAGPIVSVWHRELRKAKSSRKLTFLYLANDVIQNSKRKGPEFTREFESVLVDAFSHVAREADEGCKKPLERLLNIWQERSVYGSEFIQQLKLSMEDTSSPPPKATLRFRVRLFAPNDSSKEALLSHQEFFQSYEQEPHNEEEYLVEYEELSVSLAILSLSPDEAVTPSTMCTIDYFKTLKDLLKRMVDI
;
A
#
# COMPACT_ATOMS: atom_id res chain seq x y z
N MET A 1 14.91 -29.11 -11.33
CA MET A 1 14.53 -27.69 -11.47
C MET A 1 15.49 -26.87 -10.63
N SER A 2 15.94 -25.70 -11.10
CA SER A 2 16.86 -24.83 -10.37
C SER A 2 16.23 -24.37 -9.04
N SER A 3 16.99 -24.40 -7.95
CA SER A 3 16.54 -23.89 -6.64
C SER A 3 16.32 -22.38 -6.68
N PHE A 4 15.41 -21.88 -5.84
CA PHE A 4 15.20 -20.44 -5.70
C PHE A 4 16.39 -19.79 -4.98
N SER A 5 16.85 -18.66 -5.50
CA SER A 5 17.70 -17.68 -4.82
C SER A 5 17.36 -16.28 -5.32
N GLU A 6 17.55 -15.25 -4.49
CA GLU A 6 17.34 -13.86 -4.92
C GLU A 6 18.24 -13.49 -6.09
N SER A 7 19.51 -13.90 -6.06
CA SER A 7 20.47 -13.66 -7.14
C SER A 7 20.06 -14.27 -8.48
N ALA A 8 19.44 -15.45 -8.46
CA ALA A 8 18.90 -16.07 -9.67
C ALA A 8 17.69 -15.29 -10.21
N LEU A 9 16.85 -14.75 -9.32
CA LEU A 9 15.73 -13.90 -9.70
C LEU A 9 16.22 -12.56 -10.28
N GLU A 10 17.19 -11.90 -9.65
CA GLU A 10 17.80 -10.66 -10.14
C GLU A 10 18.36 -10.84 -11.56
N LYS A 11 19.09 -11.93 -11.80
CA LYS A 11 19.59 -12.26 -13.15
C LYS A 11 18.44 -12.47 -14.15
N LYS A 12 17.39 -13.19 -13.76
CA LYS A 12 16.21 -13.41 -14.63
C LYS A 12 15.47 -12.10 -14.93
N LEU A 13 15.37 -11.20 -13.94
CA LEU A 13 14.76 -9.88 -14.11
C LEU A 13 15.64 -8.96 -14.98
N SER A 14 16.96 -9.07 -14.91
CA SER A 14 17.85 -8.28 -15.78
C SER A 14 17.71 -8.69 -17.25
N GLU A 15 17.44 -9.97 -17.52
CA GLU A 15 17.20 -10.55 -18.86
C GLU A 15 15.73 -10.44 -19.34
N LEU A 16 14.81 -9.97 -18.49
CA LEU A 16 13.38 -9.85 -18.83
C LEU A 16 13.16 -8.87 -19.99
N SER A 17 12.45 -9.33 -21.02
CA SER A 17 12.06 -8.55 -22.20
C SER A 17 10.54 -8.36 -22.29
N ASN A 18 10.10 -7.45 -23.16
CA ASN A 18 8.68 -7.22 -23.46
C ASN A 18 8.02 -8.33 -24.30
N SER A 19 8.77 -9.37 -24.69
CA SER A 19 8.21 -10.50 -25.43
C SER A 19 7.34 -11.38 -24.54
N GLN A 20 6.22 -11.86 -25.09
CA GLN A 20 5.28 -12.72 -24.37
C GLN A 20 5.96 -13.97 -23.79
N GLN A 21 6.86 -14.58 -24.57
CA GLN A 21 7.59 -15.80 -24.16
C GLN A 21 8.51 -15.54 -22.96
N SER A 22 9.19 -14.40 -22.92
CA SER A 22 10.06 -14.02 -21.80
C SER A 22 9.26 -13.83 -20.52
N VAL A 23 8.14 -13.11 -20.60
CA VAL A 23 7.23 -12.89 -19.46
C VAL A 23 6.65 -14.22 -18.95
N GLN A 24 6.11 -15.06 -19.83
CA GLN A 24 5.48 -16.34 -19.46
C GLN A 24 6.48 -17.32 -18.85
N THR A 25 7.67 -17.43 -19.43
CA THR A 25 8.70 -18.34 -18.93
C THR A 25 9.12 -17.97 -17.52
N LEU A 26 9.33 -16.68 -17.25
CA LEU A 26 9.68 -16.20 -15.92
C LEU A 26 8.50 -16.35 -14.94
N SER A 27 7.29 -16.00 -15.37
CA SER A 27 6.06 -16.15 -14.58
C SER A 27 5.88 -17.59 -14.10
N LEU A 28 6.03 -18.57 -14.99
CA LEU A 28 5.91 -19.99 -14.62
C LEU A 28 6.97 -20.40 -13.58
N TRP A 29 8.20 -19.92 -13.73
CA TRP A 29 9.26 -20.16 -12.76
C TRP A 29 8.93 -19.55 -11.40
N LEU A 30 8.43 -18.30 -11.35
CA LEU A 30 8.00 -17.65 -10.12
C LEU A 30 6.84 -18.41 -9.44
N ILE A 31 5.84 -18.84 -10.21
CA ILE A 31 4.69 -19.62 -9.71
C ILE A 31 5.14 -20.97 -9.14
N HIS A 32 6.11 -21.62 -9.77
CA HIS A 32 6.72 -22.85 -9.23
C HIS A 32 7.35 -22.61 -7.84
N HIS A 33 7.97 -21.46 -7.64
CA HIS A 33 8.61 -21.06 -6.38
C HIS A 33 7.71 -20.21 -5.47
N ARG A 34 6.37 -20.31 -5.58
CA ARG A 34 5.40 -19.50 -4.80
C ARG A 34 5.55 -19.54 -3.27
N LYS A 35 6.20 -20.58 -2.72
CA LYS A 35 6.55 -20.63 -1.29
C LYS A 35 7.46 -19.47 -0.86
N HIS A 36 8.14 -18.85 -1.82
CA HIS A 36 8.99 -17.68 -1.65
C HIS A 36 8.33 -16.39 -2.18
N ALA A 37 7.00 -16.31 -2.26
CA ALA A 37 6.29 -15.16 -2.83
C ALA A 37 6.72 -13.82 -2.20
N GLY A 38 6.86 -13.73 -0.87
CA GLY A 38 7.30 -12.51 -0.20
C GLY A 38 8.68 -12.03 -0.68
N PRO A 39 9.75 -12.84 -0.55
CA PRO A 39 11.07 -12.51 -1.11
C PRO A 39 11.03 -12.19 -2.62
N ILE A 40 10.27 -12.95 -3.41
CA ILE A 40 10.12 -12.70 -4.86
C ILE A 40 9.56 -11.30 -5.12
N VAL A 41 8.48 -10.92 -4.44
CA VAL A 41 7.83 -9.61 -4.60
C VAL A 41 8.75 -8.49 -4.11
N SER A 42 9.48 -8.69 -3.02
CA SER A 42 10.47 -7.73 -2.53
C SER A 42 11.58 -7.46 -3.55
N VAL A 43 12.16 -8.51 -4.14
CA VAL A 43 13.20 -8.40 -5.18
C VAL A 43 12.62 -7.75 -6.44
N TRP A 44 11.45 -8.20 -6.89
CA TRP A 44 10.76 -7.62 -8.04
C TRP A 44 10.55 -6.11 -7.87
N HIS A 45 10.12 -5.69 -6.68
CA HIS A 45 9.85 -4.28 -6.39
C HIS A 45 11.14 -3.45 -6.37
N ARG A 46 12.18 -3.97 -5.71
CA ARG A 46 13.52 -3.35 -5.70
C ARG A 46 14.08 -3.17 -7.11
N GLU A 47 13.99 -4.19 -7.95
CA GLU A 47 14.50 -4.16 -9.32
C GLU A 47 13.63 -3.30 -10.27
N LEU A 48 12.31 -3.23 -10.04
CA LEU A 48 11.42 -2.30 -10.75
C LEU A 48 11.85 -0.85 -10.56
N ARG A 49 12.17 -0.44 -9.31
CA ARG A 49 12.59 0.93 -9.02
C ARG A 49 13.91 1.28 -9.71
N LYS A 50 14.86 0.33 -9.75
CA LYS A 50 16.16 0.48 -10.45
C LYS A 50 16.07 0.42 -11.98
N ALA A 51 15.03 -0.22 -12.52
CA ALA A 51 14.90 -0.41 -13.96
C ALA A 51 14.71 0.92 -14.71
N LYS A 52 15.29 1.02 -15.91
CA LYS A 52 15.06 2.14 -16.84
C LYS A 52 13.57 2.28 -17.17
N SER A 53 13.10 3.51 -17.42
CA SER A 53 11.69 3.81 -17.72
C SER A 53 11.07 2.89 -18.78
N SER A 54 11.79 2.61 -19.87
CA SER A 54 11.34 1.73 -20.95
C SER A 54 11.09 0.27 -20.56
N ARG A 55 11.61 -0.19 -19.40
CA ARG A 55 11.44 -1.56 -18.91
C ARG A 55 10.39 -1.68 -17.81
N LYS A 56 10.00 -0.59 -17.15
CA LYS A 56 9.09 -0.64 -15.99
C LYS A 56 7.74 -1.25 -16.32
N LEU A 57 7.20 -0.95 -17.50
CA LEU A 57 5.94 -1.53 -17.96
C LEU A 57 6.04 -3.06 -18.10
N THR A 58 7.18 -3.59 -18.54
CA THR A 58 7.42 -5.03 -18.64
C THR A 58 7.39 -5.73 -17.28
N PHE A 59 7.87 -5.07 -16.22
CA PHE A 59 7.79 -5.60 -14.85
C PHE A 59 6.34 -5.72 -14.38
N LEU A 60 5.47 -4.78 -14.76
CA LEU A 60 4.04 -4.83 -14.46
C LEU A 60 3.32 -5.90 -15.28
N TYR A 61 3.73 -6.14 -16.54
CA TYR A 61 3.23 -7.28 -17.30
C TYR A 61 3.60 -8.63 -16.67
N LEU A 62 4.80 -8.75 -16.10
CA LEU A 62 5.18 -9.91 -15.32
C LEU A 62 4.31 -10.06 -14.06
N ALA A 63 4.14 -8.99 -13.27
CA ALA A 63 3.29 -9.03 -12.08
C ALA A 63 1.85 -9.45 -12.44
N ASN A 64 1.30 -8.88 -13.52
CA ASN A 64 -0.01 -9.25 -14.03
C ASN A 64 -0.12 -10.75 -14.37
N ASP A 65 0.84 -11.29 -15.12
CA ASP A 65 0.81 -12.70 -15.50
C ASP A 65 0.94 -13.62 -14.27
N VAL A 66 1.84 -13.29 -13.33
CA VAL A 66 2.03 -14.04 -12.08
C VAL A 66 0.77 -14.01 -11.21
N ILE A 67 0.20 -12.83 -10.96
CA ILE A 67 -0.99 -12.68 -10.10
C ILE A 67 -2.16 -13.45 -10.68
N GLN A 68 -2.41 -13.34 -11.99
CA GLN A 68 -3.56 -14.00 -12.60
C GLN A 68 -3.40 -15.51 -12.72
N ASN A 69 -2.20 -16.00 -13.09
CA ASN A 69 -1.97 -17.43 -13.28
C ASN A 69 -1.70 -18.20 -11.97
N SER A 70 -1.27 -17.51 -10.91
CA SER A 70 -1.06 -18.14 -9.59
C SER A 70 -2.35 -18.39 -8.81
N LYS A 71 -3.48 -17.71 -9.12
CA LYS A 71 -4.75 -17.84 -8.38
C LYS A 71 -5.22 -19.28 -8.17
N ARG A 72 -5.02 -20.15 -9.16
CA ARG A 72 -5.40 -21.58 -9.08
C ARG A 72 -4.52 -22.41 -8.15
N LYS A 73 -3.33 -21.91 -7.81
CA LYS A 73 -2.36 -22.57 -6.93
C LYS A 73 -2.49 -22.08 -5.50
N GLY A 74 -2.72 -20.78 -5.30
CA GLY A 74 -2.98 -20.17 -4.00
C GLY A 74 -2.94 -18.63 -4.05
N PRO A 75 -3.29 -17.97 -2.94
CA PRO A 75 -3.42 -16.51 -2.87
C PRO A 75 -2.11 -15.79 -2.55
N GLU A 76 -0.98 -16.49 -2.43
CA GLU A 76 0.26 -15.91 -1.90
C GLU A 76 0.70 -14.70 -2.73
N PHE A 77 0.79 -14.83 -4.05
CA PHE A 77 1.19 -13.71 -4.89
C PHE A 77 0.18 -12.57 -4.88
N THR A 78 -1.12 -12.85 -4.91
CA THR A 78 -2.15 -11.81 -4.81
C THR A 78 -1.95 -10.97 -3.54
N ARG A 79 -1.76 -11.61 -2.38
CA ARG A 79 -1.57 -10.92 -1.11
C ARG A 79 -0.24 -10.16 -1.04
N GLU A 80 0.86 -10.78 -1.46
CA GLU A 80 2.18 -10.15 -1.38
C GLU A 80 2.28 -8.94 -2.32
N PHE A 81 1.75 -9.05 -3.56
CA PHE A 81 1.74 -7.92 -4.50
C PHE A 81 0.86 -6.77 -4.02
N GLU A 82 -0.31 -7.04 -3.42
CA GLU A 82 -1.21 -5.99 -2.88
C GLU A 82 -0.46 -4.95 -2.02
N SER A 83 0.50 -5.41 -1.22
CA SER A 83 1.28 -4.54 -0.32
C SER A 83 2.27 -3.58 -1.02
N VAL A 84 2.65 -3.84 -2.27
CA VAL A 84 3.65 -3.04 -3.00
C VAL A 84 3.07 -2.35 -4.24
N LEU A 85 1.89 -2.74 -4.69
CA LEU A 85 1.34 -2.29 -5.96
C LEU A 85 1.04 -0.79 -6.00
N VAL A 86 0.59 -0.19 -4.89
CA VAL A 86 0.31 1.26 -4.83
C VAL A 86 1.57 2.08 -5.11
N ASP A 87 2.65 1.77 -4.39
CA ASP A 87 3.95 2.43 -4.59
C ASP A 87 4.53 2.12 -5.98
N ALA A 88 4.42 0.87 -6.45
CA ALA A 88 4.87 0.49 -7.77
C ALA A 88 4.15 1.26 -8.89
N PHE A 89 2.82 1.37 -8.85
CA PHE A 89 2.04 2.10 -9.85
C PHE A 89 2.33 3.60 -9.82
N SER A 90 2.42 4.21 -8.64
CA SER A 90 2.84 5.61 -8.49
C SER A 90 4.24 5.85 -9.06
N HIS A 91 5.20 4.97 -8.75
CA HIS A 91 6.57 5.05 -9.25
C HIS A 91 6.65 4.95 -10.77
N VAL A 92 5.92 3.99 -11.37
CA VAL A 92 5.89 3.86 -12.84
C VAL A 92 5.17 5.04 -13.49
N ALA A 93 4.06 5.52 -12.93
CA ALA A 93 3.35 6.68 -13.47
C ALA A 93 4.21 7.95 -13.49
N ARG A 94 5.07 8.14 -12.48
CA ARG A 94 5.98 9.29 -12.38
C ARG A 94 7.19 9.20 -13.31
N GLU A 95 7.79 8.02 -13.47
CA GLU A 95 9.05 7.86 -14.20
C GLU A 95 8.88 7.42 -15.66
N ALA A 96 7.69 6.97 -16.05
CA ALA A 96 7.44 6.51 -17.40
C ALA A 96 6.91 7.65 -18.29
N ASP A 97 7.20 7.54 -19.59
CA ASP A 97 6.79 8.53 -20.58
C ASP A 97 5.25 8.64 -20.67
N GLU A 98 4.72 9.72 -21.23
CA GLU A 98 3.28 9.96 -21.40
C GLU A 98 2.53 8.80 -22.11
N GLY A 99 3.25 7.93 -22.82
CA GLY A 99 2.73 6.71 -23.44
C GLY A 99 2.39 5.56 -22.47
N CYS A 100 2.73 5.66 -21.18
CA CYS A 100 2.58 4.56 -20.23
C CYS A 100 1.27 4.58 -19.42
N LYS A 101 0.57 5.72 -19.32
CA LYS A 101 -0.71 5.81 -18.60
C LYS A 101 -1.79 4.89 -19.19
N LYS A 102 -1.98 4.91 -20.51
CA LYS A 102 -2.97 4.05 -21.20
C LYS A 102 -2.76 2.55 -20.94
N PRO A 103 -1.54 1.98 -21.09
CA PRO A 103 -1.26 0.60 -20.70
C PRO A 103 -1.58 0.28 -19.24
N LEU A 104 -1.25 1.18 -18.30
CA LEU A 104 -1.53 1.01 -16.87
C LEU A 104 -3.03 0.98 -16.57
N GLU A 105 -3.78 1.95 -17.11
CA GLU A 105 -5.24 2.01 -16.99
C GLU A 105 -5.90 0.74 -17.55
N ARG A 106 -5.44 0.27 -18.72
CA ARG A 106 -5.91 -0.99 -19.31
C ARG A 106 -5.67 -2.17 -18.37
N LEU A 107 -4.52 -2.22 -17.72
CA LEU A 107 -4.16 -3.29 -16.79
C LEU A 107 -5.08 -3.28 -15.56
N LEU A 108 -5.36 -2.11 -14.98
CA LEU A 108 -6.29 -1.94 -13.87
C LEU A 108 -7.73 -2.28 -14.25
N ASN A 109 -8.18 -1.91 -15.44
CA ASN A 109 -9.52 -2.25 -15.93
C ASN A 109 -9.66 -3.78 -16.09
N ILE A 110 -8.65 -4.47 -16.62
CA ILE A 110 -8.64 -5.95 -16.69
C ILE A 110 -8.71 -6.57 -15.29
N TRP A 111 -7.99 -6.00 -14.32
CA TRP A 111 -8.04 -6.47 -12.94
C TRP A 111 -9.41 -6.27 -12.30
N GLN A 112 -10.08 -5.17 -12.60
CA GLN A 112 -11.45 -4.90 -12.17
C GLN A 112 -12.44 -5.90 -12.80
N GLU A 113 -12.43 -6.04 -14.13
CA GLU A 113 -13.30 -6.95 -14.88
C GLU A 113 -13.17 -8.41 -14.41
N ARG A 114 -11.93 -8.84 -14.11
CA ARG A 114 -11.63 -10.22 -13.68
C ARG A 114 -11.66 -10.39 -12.16
N SER A 115 -12.07 -9.37 -11.40
CA SER A 115 -12.07 -9.39 -9.93
C SER A 115 -10.75 -9.92 -9.37
N VAL A 116 -9.63 -9.34 -9.83
CA VAL A 116 -8.28 -9.64 -9.33
C VAL A 116 -8.07 -9.05 -7.94
N TYR A 117 -8.49 -7.81 -7.78
CA TYR A 117 -8.59 -7.12 -6.49
C TYR A 117 -9.97 -6.46 -6.37
N GLY A 118 -10.33 -6.08 -5.15
CA GLY A 118 -11.59 -5.34 -4.89
C GLY A 118 -11.58 -3.95 -5.53
N SER A 119 -12.78 -3.42 -5.83
CA SER A 119 -12.94 -2.14 -6.52
C SER A 119 -12.29 -0.96 -5.77
N GLU A 120 -12.38 -0.94 -4.44
CA GLU A 120 -11.72 0.06 -3.58
C GLU A 120 -10.20 0.12 -3.82
N PHE A 121 -9.55 -1.05 -3.86
CA PHE A 121 -8.11 -1.14 -4.10
C PHE A 121 -7.75 -0.73 -5.53
N ILE A 122 -8.55 -1.12 -6.52
CA ILE A 122 -8.35 -0.67 -7.91
C ILE A 122 -8.45 0.85 -8.02
N GLN A 123 -9.40 1.47 -7.33
CA GLN A 123 -9.53 2.93 -7.30
C GLN A 123 -8.31 3.58 -6.64
N GLN A 124 -7.81 3.02 -5.53
CA GLN A 124 -6.57 3.48 -4.91
C GLN A 124 -5.38 3.43 -5.88
N LEU A 125 -5.26 2.37 -6.69
CA LEU A 125 -4.22 2.28 -7.71
C LEU A 125 -4.37 3.36 -8.79
N LYS A 126 -5.61 3.64 -9.23
CA LYS A 126 -5.88 4.71 -10.21
C LYS A 126 -5.46 6.08 -9.67
N LEU A 127 -5.86 6.42 -8.45
CA LEU A 127 -5.49 7.68 -7.79
C LEU A 127 -3.97 7.84 -7.65
N SER A 128 -3.26 6.76 -7.29
CA SER A 128 -1.79 6.78 -7.15
C SER A 128 -1.05 7.16 -8.44
N MET A 129 -1.70 7.05 -9.60
CA MET A 129 -1.18 7.45 -10.90
C MET A 129 -1.54 8.91 -11.26
N GLU A 130 -2.60 9.48 -10.69
CA GLU A 130 -3.16 10.81 -11.01
C GLU A 130 -2.52 11.95 -10.20
N ASP A 131 -2.02 11.67 -9.00
CA ASP A 131 -1.36 12.63 -8.10
C ASP A 131 -0.07 13.29 -8.67
N THR A 132 0.28 13.01 -9.92
CA THR A 132 1.44 13.56 -10.64
C THR A 132 1.21 14.93 -11.28
N SER A 133 0.02 15.54 -11.17
CA SER A 133 -0.24 16.91 -11.64
C SER A 133 -0.13 18.00 -10.55
N SER A 134 0.28 17.64 -9.33
CA SER A 134 0.58 18.59 -8.25
C SER A 134 1.93 18.24 -7.59
N PRO A 135 2.62 19.20 -6.91
CA PRO A 135 3.85 18.89 -6.17
C PRO A 135 3.57 17.77 -5.17
N PRO A 136 4.57 16.93 -4.85
CA PRO A 136 4.35 15.64 -4.20
C PRO A 136 3.60 15.83 -2.87
N PRO A 137 2.51 15.07 -2.60
CA PRO A 137 2.07 14.90 -1.24
C PRO A 137 3.17 14.12 -0.52
N LYS A 138 3.86 14.79 0.41
CA LYS A 138 4.89 14.17 1.23
C LYS A 138 4.22 13.11 2.09
N ALA A 139 4.61 11.86 1.87
CA ALA A 139 4.46 10.73 2.77
C ALA A 139 3.19 10.76 3.64
N THR A 140 2.04 10.35 3.08
CA THR A 140 1.03 9.70 3.91
C THR A 140 1.64 8.36 4.34
N LEU A 141 2.41 8.43 5.42
CA LEU A 141 2.69 7.31 6.30
C LEU A 141 1.31 6.81 6.74
N ARG A 142 0.69 5.94 5.93
CA ARG A 142 -0.34 5.02 6.41
C ARG A 142 0.39 4.12 7.38
N PHE A 143 0.54 4.62 8.61
CA PHE A 143 0.98 3.87 9.75
C PHE A 143 0.11 2.62 9.72
N ARG A 144 0.74 1.48 9.43
CA ARG A 144 0.26 0.23 9.99
C ARG A 144 0.34 0.49 11.49
N VAL A 145 -0.76 0.97 12.06
CA VAL A 145 -1.16 0.53 13.37
C VAL A 145 -1.29 -0.98 13.18
N ARG A 146 -0.15 -1.69 13.34
CA ARG A 146 -0.21 -2.96 14.03
C ARG A 146 -1.10 -2.64 15.20
N LEU A 147 -2.31 -3.22 15.20
CA LEU A 147 -3.08 -3.38 16.42
C LEU A 147 -2.05 -3.75 17.47
N PHE A 148 -1.73 -2.79 18.34
CA PHE A 148 -0.76 -2.99 19.40
C PHE A 148 -1.30 -4.20 20.14
N ALA A 149 -0.59 -5.32 20.05
CA ALA A 149 -0.96 -6.49 20.82
C ALA A 149 -1.00 -6.03 22.28
N PRO A 150 -2.04 -6.38 23.06
CA PRO A 150 -2.36 -5.75 24.33
C PRO A 150 -1.33 -5.97 25.46
N ASN A 151 -0.14 -6.50 25.16
CA ASN A 151 0.84 -6.94 26.15
C ASN A 151 2.24 -6.31 26.01
N ASP A 152 2.43 -5.26 25.22
CA ASP A 152 3.73 -4.56 25.21
C ASP A 152 3.69 -3.31 26.11
N SER A 153 4.61 -3.28 27.07
CA SER A 153 4.59 -2.36 28.22
C SER A 153 4.81 -0.91 27.79
N SER A 154 3.93 -0.03 28.28
CA SER A 154 3.51 1.24 27.66
C SER A 154 4.48 2.42 27.79
N LYS A 155 5.79 2.26 27.60
CA LYS A 155 6.76 3.39 27.59
C LYS A 155 7.56 3.52 26.30
N GLU A 156 8.02 2.41 25.74
CA GLU A 156 8.78 2.38 24.48
C GLU A 156 7.93 2.87 23.29
N ALA A 157 6.65 2.50 23.27
CA ALA A 157 5.70 2.93 22.24
C ALA A 157 5.39 4.43 22.28
N LEU A 158 5.33 5.03 23.48
CA LEU A 158 5.09 6.46 23.66
C LEU A 158 6.34 7.29 23.30
N LEU A 159 7.53 6.80 23.63
CA LEU A 159 8.81 7.45 23.30
C LEU A 159 9.05 7.50 21.78
N SER A 160 8.82 6.38 21.09
CA SER A 160 8.94 6.34 19.62
C SER A 160 7.92 7.26 18.93
N HIS A 161 6.74 7.45 19.52
CA HIS A 161 5.72 8.37 19.01
C HIS A 161 6.13 9.83 19.24
N GLN A 162 6.69 10.15 20.41
CA GLN A 162 7.15 11.50 20.74
C GLN A 162 8.34 11.94 19.88
N GLU A 163 9.28 11.04 19.59
CA GLU A 163 10.42 11.30 18.69
C GLU A 163 9.96 11.54 17.24
N PHE A 164 8.89 10.85 16.81
CA PHE A 164 8.28 11.07 15.49
C PHE A 164 7.64 12.46 15.37
N PHE A 165 6.92 12.91 16.39
CA PHE A 165 6.32 14.26 16.43
C PHE A 165 7.36 15.37 16.39
N GLN A 166 8.46 15.23 17.13
CA GLN A 166 9.56 16.20 17.12
C GLN A 166 10.26 16.29 15.76
N SER A 167 10.28 15.19 15.01
CA SER A 167 10.80 15.18 13.64
C SER A 167 9.84 15.83 12.63
N TYR A 168 8.53 15.85 12.92
CA TYR A 168 7.50 16.35 12.00
C TYR A 168 7.26 17.86 12.14
N GLU A 169 7.41 18.42 13.35
CA GLU A 169 7.31 19.86 13.62
C GLU A 169 8.39 20.71 12.93
N GLN A 170 9.45 20.11 12.41
CA GLN A 170 10.57 20.83 11.77
C GLN A 170 10.38 21.07 10.26
N GLU A 171 9.34 20.55 9.63
CA GLU A 171 9.07 20.75 8.20
C GLU A 171 7.97 21.82 7.99
N PRO A 172 8.20 22.87 7.19
CA PRO A 172 7.19 23.90 6.95
C PRO A 172 6.10 23.37 6.01
N HIS A 173 4.86 23.24 6.50
CA HIS A 173 3.70 22.75 5.75
C HIS A 173 2.51 23.73 5.79
N ASN A 174 1.63 23.60 4.79
CA ASN A 174 0.54 24.52 4.45
C ASN A 174 -0.66 24.39 5.43
N GLU A 175 -1.25 25.51 5.86
CA GLU A 175 -2.19 25.59 7.01
C GLU A 175 -3.50 24.79 6.85
N GLU A 176 -3.98 24.54 5.63
CA GLU A 176 -5.24 23.79 5.39
C GLU A 176 -5.11 22.27 5.53
N GLU A 177 -3.93 21.71 5.25
CA GLU A 177 -3.64 20.26 5.40
C GLU A 177 -3.47 19.89 6.88
N TYR A 178 -3.01 20.86 7.68
CA TYR A 178 -2.80 20.75 9.13
C TYR A 178 -4.08 20.41 9.90
N LEU A 179 -5.24 20.92 9.49
CA LEU A 179 -6.50 20.81 10.24
C LEU A 179 -7.17 19.43 10.16
N VAL A 180 -7.01 18.72 9.04
CA VAL A 180 -7.68 17.42 8.81
C VAL A 180 -6.94 16.29 9.52
N GLU A 181 -5.60 16.28 9.45
CA GLU A 181 -4.78 15.29 10.18
C GLU A 181 -4.80 15.54 11.70
N TYR A 182 -4.88 16.80 12.16
CA TYR A 182 -5.06 17.10 13.59
C TYR A 182 -6.40 16.59 14.14
N GLU A 183 -7.49 16.67 13.39
CA GLU A 183 -8.79 16.12 13.82
C GLU A 183 -8.73 14.59 13.98
N GLU A 184 -8.10 13.86 13.05
CA GLU A 184 -8.00 12.39 13.16
C GLU A 184 -7.05 11.94 14.29
N LEU A 185 -5.95 12.67 14.50
CA LEU A 185 -4.97 12.39 15.56
C LEU A 185 -5.49 12.75 16.95
N SER A 186 -6.22 13.85 17.10
CA SER A 186 -6.83 14.25 18.37
C SER A 186 -7.91 13.26 18.83
N VAL A 187 -8.69 12.70 17.90
CA VAL A 187 -9.66 11.63 18.20
C VAL A 187 -8.97 10.37 18.71
N SER A 188 -7.84 9.98 18.12
CA SER A 188 -7.07 8.80 18.57
C SER A 188 -6.44 9.00 19.95
N LEU A 189 -5.96 10.21 20.26
CA LEU A 189 -5.39 10.55 21.57
C LEU A 189 -6.48 10.66 22.66
N ALA A 190 -7.65 11.19 22.30
CA ALA A 190 -8.81 11.26 23.20
C ALA A 190 -9.31 9.86 23.59
N ILE A 191 -9.36 8.91 22.64
CA ILE A 191 -9.73 7.51 22.92
C ILE A 191 -8.79 6.85 23.95
N LEU A 192 -7.50 7.22 23.96
CA LEU A 192 -6.51 6.70 24.91
C LEU A 192 -6.61 7.33 26.31
N SER A 193 -7.40 8.39 26.48
CA SER A 193 -7.55 9.13 27.75
C SER A 193 -8.93 9.00 28.41
N LEU A 194 -9.90 8.34 27.77
CA LEU A 194 -11.23 8.09 28.34
C LEU A 194 -11.18 6.96 29.39
N SER A 195 -11.87 7.16 30.51
CA SER A 195 -12.05 6.10 31.52
C SER A 195 -12.94 4.98 30.95
N PRO A 196 -12.71 3.72 31.35
CA PRO A 196 -13.41 2.56 30.78
C PRO A 196 -14.94 2.61 30.88
N ASP A 197 -15.50 3.33 31.87
CA ASP A 197 -16.93 3.44 32.11
C ASP A 197 -17.68 4.37 31.13
N GLU A 198 -16.98 5.21 30.34
CA GLU A 198 -17.59 6.08 29.31
C GLU A 198 -17.47 5.52 27.88
N ALA A 199 -16.78 4.39 27.71
CA ALA A 199 -16.56 3.79 26.39
C ALA A 199 -17.83 3.09 25.88
N VAL A 200 -18.51 3.71 24.90
CA VAL A 200 -19.56 3.03 24.13
C VAL A 200 -18.90 1.85 23.38
N THR A 201 -19.37 0.62 23.59
CA THR A 201 -18.78 -0.53 22.90
C THR A 201 -19.46 -0.79 21.55
N PRO A 202 -18.72 -1.25 20.51
CA PRO A 202 -19.24 -1.35 19.14
C PRO A 202 -20.26 -2.47 18.92
N SER A 203 -20.63 -3.23 19.95
CA SER A 203 -21.24 -4.55 19.79
C SER A 203 -22.65 -4.53 19.18
N THR A 204 -23.24 -3.37 18.90
CA THR A 204 -24.55 -3.24 18.24
C THR A 204 -24.68 -2.11 17.22
N MET A 205 -23.63 -1.30 16.97
CA MET A 205 -23.69 -0.16 16.04
C MET A 205 -22.86 -0.39 14.77
N CYS A 206 -23.36 0.08 13.63
CA CYS A 206 -22.56 0.17 12.41
C CYS A 206 -21.39 1.14 12.64
N THR A 207 -20.21 0.80 12.14
CA THR A 207 -18.95 1.56 12.32
C THR A 207 -19.12 3.06 12.03
N ILE A 208 -19.93 3.41 11.02
CA ILE A 208 -20.18 4.81 10.62
C ILE A 208 -21.00 5.56 11.69
N ASP A 209 -22.03 4.92 12.26
CA ASP A 209 -22.87 5.54 13.30
C ASP A 209 -22.11 5.69 14.61
N TYR A 210 -21.18 4.77 14.89
CA TYR A 210 -20.29 4.84 16.05
C TYR A 210 -19.38 6.08 15.99
N PHE A 211 -18.72 6.31 14.85
CA PHE A 211 -17.87 7.48 14.65
C PHE A 211 -18.65 8.80 14.70
N LYS A 212 -19.86 8.82 14.15
CA LYS A 212 -20.72 10.01 14.17
C LYS A 212 -21.15 10.37 15.60
N THR A 213 -21.52 9.37 16.38
CA THR A 213 -21.92 9.54 17.79
C THR A 213 -20.75 9.99 18.67
N LEU A 214 -19.55 9.46 18.43
CA LEU A 214 -18.32 9.91 19.10
C LEU A 214 -17.97 11.37 18.77
N LYS A 215 -18.09 11.75 17.49
CA LYS A 215 -17.82 13.13 17.05
C LYS A 215 -18.83 14.13 17.67
N ASP A 216 -20.09 13.73 17.80
CA ASP A 216 -21.14 14.53 18.45
C ASP A 216 -20.95 14.64 19.98
N LEU A 217 -20.48 13.57 20.64
CA LEU A 217 -20.14 13.58 22.08
C LEU A 217 -18.95 14.49 22.38
N LEU A 218 -17.89 14.40 21.56
CA LEU A 218 -16.72 15.28 21.66
C LEU A 218 -17.09 16.75 21.46
N LYS A 219 -17.96 17.04 20.50
CA LYS A 219 -18.45 18.41 20.26
C LYS A 219 -19.20 18.96 21.47
N ARG A 220 -20.01 18.14 22.16
CA ARG A 220 -20.70 18.53 23.39
C ARG A 220 -19.78 18.74 24.59
N MET A 221 -18.64 18.05 24.65
CA MET A 221 -17.66 18.21 25.72
C MET A 221 -16.78 19.46 25.55
N VAL A 222 -16.65 19.96 24.33
CA VAL A 222 -15.88 21.18 24.02
C VAL A 222 -16.72 22.45 24.17
N ASP A 223 -18.05 22.34 24.15
CA ASP A 223 -19.00 23.46 24.30
C ASP A 223 -19.47 23.71 25.76
N ILE A 224 -18.79 23.16 26.78
CA ILE A 224 -19.01 23.41 28.23
C ILE A 224 -17.76 24.03 28.84
#